data_AF-A0A6I2XY00-F1
#
_entry.id   AF-A0A6I2XY00-F1
#
_cell.length_a   1.000
_cell.length_b   1.000
_cell.length_c   1.000
_cell.angle_alpha   90.00
_cell.angle_beta   90.00
_cell.angle_gamma   90.00
#
_symmetry.space_group_name_H-M   'P 1'
#
loop_
_entity.id
_entity.type
_entity.pdbx_description
1 polymer ?
#
loop_
_entity_poly.entity_id
_entity_poly.type
_entity_poly.pdbx_seq_one_letter_code
_entity_poly.pdbx_strand_id
1 'polypeptide(L)'
;MPSAVVHRLRSAIGLGLLADGKRLPKEADLAAQLGVTAFALREALAELRKQGLVVTRAGKYGGSFVTYPAESERLEQAELSELSSAELRDLGDWRQMLAAHAAALAAQRASESNVKMLVTCAARVGEATTSLEARRAHGRFHLELASAAQSMRITRAEFAVHEQIDWLFGLTLQTPAQRSAAARGLAEVAEAVKARDPSGARAAAEKHVAWLIRMLAQLRLEGIAPQQDRYPGVSSNSMEAEVGAVVNRLEFELAGIAADVAPAMAGSDDLQRIRRLVTLSMLQHFEAFPPYIKGVGVVAEVGIVPEQPHWIEYWRRTDSGPVADNHHVLDPTREDFYDYQSMEFVARPRESHKLWAHGPYVDYGGVDNYILTIASPILAEGKFYGVISADILIADFESWLSPLLAAAGETYLLNSENRVIVSNSVTFGVGDEMRARDGYHRSDFPAFGWSLLAKVDD
;
A
#
# COMPACT_ATOMS: atom_id res chain seq x y z
N MET A 1 -12.62 -19.65 -5.17
CA MET A 1 -12.91 -20.32 -6.46
C MET A 1 -13.47 -19.36 -7.54
N PRO A 2 -14.41 -18.43 -7.25
CA PRO A 2 -14.86 -17.45 -8.25
C PRO A 2 -13.73 -16.50 -8.73
N SER A 3 -12.86 -16.04 -7.82
CA SER A 3 -11.78 -15.08 -8.17
C SER A 3 -10.79 -15.61 -9.20
N ALA A 4 -10.42 -16.89 -9.13
CA ALA A 4 -9.51 -17.52 -10.09
C ALA A 4 -10.10 -17.57 -11.51
N VAL A 5 -11.40 -17.85 -11.66
CA VAL A 5 -12.04 -17.86 -12.98
C VAL A 5 -12.15 -16.45 -13.56
N VAL A 6 -12.44 -15.46 -12.71
CA VAL A 6 -12.45 -14.03 -13.08
C VAL A 6 -11.08 -13.60 -13.59
N HIS A 7 -10.02 -13.87 -12.83
CA HIS A 7 -8.65 -13.50 -13.20
C HIS A 7 -8.23 -14.14 -14.53
N ARG A 8 -8.46 -15.45 -14.72
CA ARG A 8 -8.14 -16.15 -15.98
C ARG A 8 -8.82 -15.55 -17.20
N LEU A 9 -10.11 -15.26 -17.10
CA LEU A 9 -10.88 -14.66 -18.18
C LEU A 9 -10.43 -13.22 -18.43
N ARG A 10 -10.19 -12.44 -17.38
CA ARG A 10 -9.68 -11.07 -17.45
C ARG A 10 -8.33 -11.03 -18.17
N SER A 11 -7.40 -11.93 -17.85
CA SER A 11 -6.10 -11.98 -18.51
C SER A 11 -6.18 -12.47 -19.95
N ALA A 12 -7.08 -13.40 -20.26
CA ALA A 12 -7.33 -13.79 -21.66
C ALA A 12 -7.90 -12.63 -22.50
N ILE A 13 -8.73 -11.77 -21.91
CA ILE A 13 -9.24 -10.54 -22.53
C ILE A 13 -8.10 -9.51 -22.70
N GLY A 14 -7.32 -9.29 -21.63
CA GLY A 14 -6.17 -8.38 -21.62
C GLY A 14 -5.15 -8.74 -22.71
N LEU A 15 -4.78 -10.02 -22.83
CA LEU A 15 -3.89 -10.56 -23.86
C LEU A 15 -4.49 -10.55 -25.28
N GLY A 16 -5.78 -10.26 -25.42
CA GLY A 16 -6.48 -10.29 -26.71
C GLY A 16 -6.74 -11.70 -27.26
N LEU A 17 -6.50 -12.76 -26.47
CA LEU A 17 -6.92 -14.11 -26.80
C LEU A 17 -8.45 -14.18 -26.92
N LEU A 18 -9.12 -13.42 -26.07
CA LEU A 18 -10.52 -13.05 -26.20
C LEU A 18 -10.61 -11.59 -26.66
N ALA A 19 -10.71 -11.38 -27.97
CA ALA A 19 -10.71 -10.06 -28.58
C ALA A 19 -11.94 -9.23 -28.20
N ASP A 20 -11.77 -7.91 -28.14
CA ASP A 20 -12.87 -6.95 -27.95
C ASP A 20 -13.95 -7.12 -29.03
N GLY A 21 -15.21 -7.03 -28.64
CA GLY A 21 -16.36 -7.28 -29.49
C GLY A 21 -16.61 -8.75 -29.87
N LYS A 22 -15.72 -9.68 -29.49
CA LYS A 22 -15.88 -11.11 -29.79
C LYS A 22 -16.95 -11.75 -28.91
N ARG A 23 -17.80 -12.56 -29.53
CA ARG A 23 -18.80 -13.37 -28.82
C ARG A 23 -18.13 -14.51 -28.07
N LEU A 24 -18.42 -14.65 -26.78
CA LEU A 24 -18.01 -15.80 -25.97
C LEU A 24 -18.80 -17.05 -26.38
N PRO A 25 -18.22 -18.27 -26.23
CA PRO A 25 -18.97 -19.51 -26.36
C PRO A 25 -20.17 -19.54 -25.40
N LYS A 26 -21.09 -20.49 -25.60
CA LYS A 26 -22.17 -20.70 -24.61
C LYS A 26 -21.55 -21.07 -23.26
N GLU A 27 -22.19 -20.68 -22.17
CA GLU A 27 -21.64 -20.86 -20.82
C GLU A 27 -21.25 -22.31 -20.51
N ALA A 28 -22.07 -23.29 -20.94
CA ALA A 28 -21.74 -24.70 -20.77
C ALA A 28 -20.43 -25.11 -21.51
N ASP A 29 -20.26 -24.63 -22.74
CA ASP A 29 -19.09 -24.93 -23.57
C ASP A 29 -17.83 -24.24 -23.01
N LEU A 30 -17.96 -22.98 -22.60
CA LEU A 30 -16.86 -22.22 -22.00
C LEU A 30 -16.45 -22.80 -20.64
N ALA A 31 -17.41 -23.27 -19.83
CA ALA A 31 -17.12 -23.92 -18.55
C ALA A 31 -16.34 -25.22 -18.76
N ALA A 32 -16.73 -26.01 -19.77
CA ALA A 32 -16.02 -27.21 -20.16
C ALA A 32 -14.59 -26.91 -20.66
N GLN A 33 -14.40 -25.86 -21.46
CA GLN A 33 -13.07 -25.42 -21.92
C GLN A 33 -12.15 -24.98 -20.79
N LEU A 34 -12.71 -24.34 -19.76
CA LEU A 34 -11.95 -23.84 -18.60
C LEU A 34 -11.77 -24.88 -17.49
N GLY A 35 -12.45 -26.03 -17.58
CA GLY A 35 -12.41 -27.08 -16.56
C GLY A 35 -13.09 -26.67 -15.25
N VAL A 36 -14.13 -25.83 -15.30
CA VAL A 36 -14.84 -25.30 -14.12
C VAL A 36 -16.33 -25.65 -14.17
N THR A 37 -17.02 -25.54 -13.03
CA THR A 37 -18.48 -25.74 -13.00
C THR A 37 -19.19 -24.59 -13.71
N ALA A 38 -20.34 -24.88 -14.33
CA ALA A 38 -21.16 -23.84 -14.95
C ALA A 38 -21.62 -22.76 -13.94
N PHE A 39 -21.76 -23.14 -12.66
CA PHE A 39 -22.05 -22.21 -11.57
C PHE A 39 -20.89 -21.23 -11.34
N ALA A 40 -19.66 -21.74 -11.18
CA ALA A 40 -18.48 -20.89 -10.99
C ALA A 40 -18.22 -19.96 -12.19
N LEU A 41 -18.46 -20.43 -13.41
CA LEU A 41 -18.38 -19.58 -14.60
C LEU A 41 -19.43 -18.47 -14.60
N ARG A 42 -20.68 -18.76 -14.20
CA ARG A 42 -21.73 -17.74 -14.13
C ARG A 42 -21.38 -16.64 -13.12
N GLU A 43 -20.90 -17.01 -11.94
CA GLU A 43 -20.42 -16.06 -10.93
C GLU A 43 -19.30 -15.18 -11.50
N ALA A 44 -18.32 -15.80 -12.16
CA ALA A 44 -17.21 -15.05 -12.78
C ALA A 44 -17.67 -14.12 -13.91
N LEU A 45 -18.58 -14.57 -14.77
CA LEU A 45 -19.15 -13.74 -15.83
C LEU A 45 -20.06 -12.64 -15.28
N ALA A 46 -20.73 -12.84 -14.13
CA ALA A 46 -21.50 -11.80 -13.46
C ALA A 46 -20.58 -10.68 -12.95
N GLU A 47 -19.46 -11.06 -12.33
CA GLU A 47 -18.45 -10.11 -11.88
C GLU A 47 -17.79 -9.37 -13.05
N LEU A 48 -17.40 -10.07 -14.12
CA LEU A 48 -16.87 -9.42 -15.32
C LEU A 48 -17.88 -8.50 -16.03
N ARG A 49 -19.19 -8.76 -15.90
CA ARG A 49 -20.24 -7.84 -16.37
C ARG A 49 -20.33 -6.58 -15.51
N LYS A 50 -20.21 -6.72 -14.18
CA LYS A 50 -20.15 -5.58 -13.26
C LYS A 50 -18.94 -4.68 -13.56
N GLN A 51 -17.83 -5.28 -13.96
CA GLN A 51 -16.61 -4.60 -14.40
C GLN A 51 -16.65 -4.10 -15.86
N GLY A 52 -17.74 -4.33 -16.59
CA GLY A 52 -17.89 -3.93 -17.99
C GLY A 52 -17.02 -4.71 -18.99
N LEU A 53 -16.25 -5.71 -18.54
CA LEU A 53 -15.39 -6.56 -19.39
C LEU A 53 -16.18 -7.58 -20.23
N VAL A 54 -17.44 -7.80 -19.87
CA VAL A 54 -18.39 -8.61 -20.64
C VAL A 54 -19.74 -7.90 -20.71
N VAL A 55 -20.38 -7.89 -21.87
CA VAL A 55 -21.74 -7.40 -22.05
C VAL A 55 -22.67 -8.47 -22.60
N THR A 56 -23.88 -8.55 -22.08
CA THR A 56 -24.91 -9.46 -22.60
C THR A 56 -25.86 -8.71 -23.51
N ARG A 57 -26.01 -9.18 -24.76
CA ARG A 57 -26.99 -8.63 -25.72
C ARG A 57 -28.15 -9.61 -25.85
N ALA A 58 -29.39 -9.12 -25.81
CA ALA A 58 -30.60 -9.93 -26.00
C ALA A 58 -30.95 -10.11 -27.49
N GLY A 59 -31.73 -11.15 -27.82
CA GLY A 59 -32.29 -11.40 -29.15
C GLY A 59 -31.71 -12.62 -29.90
N LYS A 60 -32.14 -12.83 -31.15
CA LYS A 60 -31.80 -13.99 -32.00
C LYS A 60 -30.29 -14.15 -32.25
N TYR A 61 -29.54 -13.05 -32.23
CA TYR A 61 -28.08 -13.01 -32.30
C TYR A 61 -27.42 -12.62 -30.96
N GLY A 62 -28.19 -12.68 -29.87
CA GLY A 62 -27.75 -12.34 -28.52
C GLY A 62 -26.73 -13.32 -27.95
N GLY A 63 -26.11 -12.95 -26.84
CA GLY A 63 -25.03 -13.70 -26.19
C GLY A 63 -24.17 -12.81 -25.31
N SER A 64 -23.16 -13.40 -24.67
CA SER A 64 -22.13 -12.66 -23.93
C SER A 64 -21.01 -12.29 -24.90
N PHE A 65 -20.62 -11.02 -24.91
CA PHE A 65 -19.56 -10.47 -25.75
C PHE A 65 -18.50 -9.87 -24.85
N VAL A 66 -17.24 -10.04 -25.24
CA VAL A 66 -16.13 -9.35 -24.57
C VAL A 66 -16.17 -7.88 -24.91
N THR A 67 -15.93 -7.06 -23.90
CA THR A 67 -15.76 -5.62 -24.01
C THR A 67 -14.48 -5.23 -23.30
N TYR A 68 -13.76 -4.27 -23.84
CA TYR A 68 -12.72 -3.55 -23.11
C TYR A 68 -13.13 -2.07 -23.05
N PRO A 69 -14.00 -1.70 -22.09
CA PRO A 69 -14.54 -0.34 -22.04
C PRO A 69 -13.42 0.67 -21.79
N ALA A 70 -13.62 1.91 -22.23
CA ALA A 70 -12.73 3.03 -21.92
C ALA A 70 -12.56 3.24 -20.39
N GLU A 71 -13.49 2.74 -19.58
CA GLU A 71 -13.44 2.76 -18.11
C GLU A 71 -12.52 1.68 -17.50
N SER A 72 -11.93 0.79 -18.30
CA SER A 72 -11.01 -0.24 -17.79
C SER A 72 -9.83 0.39 -17.04
N GLU A 73 -9.31 1.52 -17.53
CA GLU A 73 -8.25 2.27 -16.85
C GLU A 73 -8.66 2.74 -15.45
N ARG A 74 -9.91 3.21 -15.26
CA ARG A 74 -10.40 3.63 -13.93
C ARG A 74 -10.51 2.46 -12.98
N LEU A 75 -10.95 1.30 -13.47
CA LEU A 75 -11.04 0.08 -12.66
C LEU A 75 -9.65 -0.41 -12.27
N GLU A 76 -8.71 -0.41 -13.22
CA GLU A 76 -7.31 -0.77 -12.96
C GLU A 76 -6.67 0.21 -11.95
N GLN A 77 -6.95 1.51 -12.08
CA GLN A 77 -6.48 2.52 -11.14
C GLN A 77 -7.09 2.33 -9.74
N ALA A 78 -8.38 1.99 -9.64
CA ALA A 78 -9.04 1.72 -8.36
C ALA A 78 -8.45 0.48 -7.68
N GLU A 79 -8.26 -0.62 -8.42
CA GLU A 79 -7.64 -1.84 -7.89
C GLU A 79 -6.17 -1.59 -7.49
N LEU A 80 -5.41 -0.73 -8.21
CA LEU A 80 -4.07 -0.30 -7.80
C LEU A 80 -4.08 0.50 -6.50
N SER A 81 -5.04 1.41 -6.34
CA SER A 81 -5.20 2.23 -5.12
C SER A 81 -5.58 1.39 -3.89
N GLU A 82 -6.22 0.23 -4.08
CA GLU A 82 -6.58 -0.70 -3.00
C GLU A 82 -5.38 -1.51 -2.47
N LEU A 83 -4.35 -1.72 -3.28
CA LEU A 83 -3.12 -2.38 -2.82
C LEU A 83 -2.46 -1.56 -1.73
N SER A 84 -1.83 -2.20 -0.76
CA SER A 84 -0.86 -1.57 0.12
C SER A 84 0.51 -1.43 -0.56
N SER A 85 1.36 -0.54 -0.05
CA SER A 85 2.75 -0.44 -0.51
C SER A 85 3.54 -1.76 -0.31
N ALA A 86 3.18 -2.55 0.71
CA ALA A 86 3.77 -3.86 0.97
C ALA A 86 3.33 -4.90 -0.08
N GLU A 87 2.04 -4.97 -0.40
CA GLU A 87 1.55 -5.86 -1.46
C GLU A 87 2.15 -5.49 -2.81
N LEU A 88 2.22 -4.20 -3.15
CA LEU A 88 2.82 -3.76 -4.40
C LEU A 88 4.31 -4.14 -4.50
N ARG A 89 5.06 -4.08 -3.38
CA ARG A 89 6.43 -4.60 -3.32
C ARG A 89 6.47 -6.10 -3.57
N ASP A 90 5.65 -6.88 -2.87
CA ASP A 90 5.65 -8.34 -2.98
C ASP A 90 5.36 -8.78 -4.43
N LEU A 91 4.41 -8.11 -5.11
CA LEU A 91 4.17 -8.28 -6.54
C LEU A 91 5.43 -7.96 -7.38
N GLY A 92 6.16 -6.91 -7.02
CA GLY A 92 7.43 -6.53 -7.62
C GLY A 92 8.52 -7.58 -7.44
N ASP A 93 8.68 -8.12 -6.25
CA ASP A 93 9.66 -9.17 -5.92
C ASP A 93 9.36 -10.44 -6.72
N TRP A 94 8.10 -10.85 -6.76
CA TRP A 94 7.67 -12.00 -7.55
C TRP A 94 7.93 -11.80 -9.05
N ARG A 95 7.57 -10.63 -9.59
CA ARG A 95 7.80 -10.27 -11.00
C ARG A 95 9.28 -10.25 -11.33
N GLN A 96 10.09 -9.62 -10.48
CA GLN A 96 11.52 -9.46 -10.68
C GLN A 96 12.23 -10.80 -10.67
N MET A 97 11.98 -11.63 -9.64
CA MET A 97 12.54 -12.97 -9.54
C MET A 97 12.30 -13.78 -10.82
N LEU A 98 11.05 -13.79 -11.30
CA LEU A 98 10.69 -14.59 -12.48
C LEU A 98 11.29 -14.04 -13.77
N ALA A 99 11.15 -12.73 -14.03
CA ALA A 99 11.64 -12.10 -15.25
C ALA A 99 13.18 -12.19 -15.36
N ALA A 100 13.89 -11.95 -14.25
CA ALA A 100 15.34 -12.01 -14.17
C ALA A 100 15.86 -13.43 -14.47
N HIS A 101 15.24 -14.45 -13.86
CA HIS A 101 15.64 -15.83 -14.07
C HIS A 101 15.27 -16.34 -15.48
N ALA A 102 14.09 -15.97 -15.99
CA ALA A 102 13.69 -16.27 -17.36
C ALA A 102 14.65 -15.66 -18.38
N ALA A 103 15.06 -14.40 -18.19
CA ALA A 103 16.02 -13.71 -19.06
C ALA A 103 17.39 -14.40 -19.08
N ALA A 104 17.92 -14.74 -17.91
CA ALA A 104 19.22 -15.42 -17.80
C ALA A 104 19.20 -16.80 -18.49
N LEU A 105 18.12 -17.58 -18.34
CA LEU A 105 17.98 -18.87 -19.02
C LEU A 105 17.74 -18.71 -20.52
N ALA A 106 16.96 -17.71 -20.93
CA ALA A 106 16.75 -17.40 -22.34
C ALA A 106 18.08 -17.05 -23.01
N ALA A 107 18.95 -16.25 -22.38
CA ALA A 107 20.29 -15.95 -22.91
C ALA A 107 21.14 -17.21 -23.16
N GLN A 108 20.94 -18.27 -22.37
CA GLN A 108 21.66 -19.54 -22.55
C GLN A 108 21.02 -20.43 -23.63
N ARG A 109 19.70 -20.39 -23.78
CA ARG A 109 18.91 -21.44 -24.48
C ARG A 109 18.17 -20.96 -25.72
N ALA A 110 17.96 -19.67 -25.89
CA ALA A 110 17.18 -19.10 -26.97
C ALA A 110 17.80 -19.43 -28.34
N SER A 111 16.93 -19.74 -29.29
CA SER A 111 17.28 -19.80 -30.71
C SER A 111 17.20 -18.41 -31.35
N GLU A 112 17.74 -18.25 -32.55
CA GLU A 112 17.63 -17.00 -33.32
C GLU A 112 16.17 -16.59 -33.58
N SER A 113 15.27 -17.57 -33.77
CA SER A 113 13.85 -17.29 -33.95
C SER A 113 13.19 -16.76 -32.67
N ASN A 114 13.60 -17.26 -31.50
CA ASN A 114 13.16 -16.70 -30.21
C ASN A 114 13.62 -15.25 -30.07
N VAL A 115 14.90 -14.97 -30.36
CA VAL A 115 15.46 -13.61 -30.29
C VAL A 115 14.69 -12.66 -31.22
N LYS A 116 14.42 -13.07 -32.47
CA LYS A 116 13.65 -12.27 -33.42
C LYS A 116 12.23 -11.96 -32.90
N MET A 117 11.60 -12.92 -32.23
CA MET A 117 10.28 -12.72 -31.62
C MET A 117 10.34 -11.71 -30.46
N LEU A 118 11.36 -11.80 -29.60
CA LEU A 118 11.56 -10.85 -28.50
C LEU A 118 11.74 -9.41 -29.02
N VAL A 119 12.61 -9.22 -30.01
CA VAL A 119 12.84 -7.91 -30.64
C VAL A 119 11.54 -7.37 -31.26
N THR A 120 10.78 -8.23 -31.94
CA THR A 120 9.49 -7.84 -32.54
C THR A 120 8.49 -7.43 -31.46
N CYS A 121 8.38 -8.18 -30.36
CA CYS A 121 7.44 -7.82 -29.28
C CYS A 121 7.84 -6.51 -28.60
N ALA A 122 9.14 -6.28 -28.36
CA ALA A 122 9.64 -5.03 -27.78
C ALA A 122 9.32 -3.82 -28.68
N ALA A 123 9.55 -3.93 -29.99
CA ALA A 123 9.21 -2.88 -30.95
C ALA A 123 7.71 -2.56 -30.97
N ARG A 124 6.86 -3.60 -30.94
CA ARG A 124 5.40 -3.44 -30.94
C ARG A 124 4.86 -2.70 -29.71
N VAL A 125 5.56 -2.74 -28.57
CA VAL A 125 5.19 -1.91 -27.40
C VAL A 125 5.32 -0.43 -27.73
N GLY A 126 6.42 -0.03 -28.38
CA GLY A 126 6.69 1.37 -28.75
C GLY A 126 5.83 1.87 -29.92
N GLU A 127 5.52 0.98 -30.87
CA GLU A 127 4.68 1.27 -32.05
C GLU A 127 3.18 1.32 -31.74
N ALA A 128 2.76 0.80 -30.58
CA ALA A 128 1.36 0.75 -30.20
C ALA A 128 0.72 2.14 -30.12
N THR A 129 -0.49 2.25 -30.66
CA THR A 129 -1.26 3.50 -30.70
C THR A 129 -2.14 3.66 -29.47
N THR A 130 -2.51 2.54 -28.84
CA THR A 130 -3.34 2.48 -27.62
C THR A 130 -2.62 1.77 -26.48
N SER A 131 -3.01 2.05 -25.24
CA SER A 131 -2.50 1.36 -24.05
C SER A 131 -2.82 -0.15 -24.08
N LEU A 132 -3.99 -0.53 -24.60
CA LEU A 132 -4.37 -1.94 -24.77
C LEU A 132 -3.45 -2.68 -25.75
N GLU A 133 -3.11 -2.09 -26.90
CA GLU A 133 -2.15 -2.66 -27.84
C GLU A 133 -0.76 -2.83 -27.20
N ALA A 134 -0.32 -1.80 -26.47
CA ALA A 134 0.97 -1.79 -25.80
C ALA A 134 1.05 -2.86 -24.71
N ARG A 135 0.02 -2.97 -23.88
CA ARG A 135 -0.10 -3.99 -22.84
C ARG A 135 -0.06 -5.40 -23.43
N ARG A 136 -0.80 -5.66 -24.52
CA ARG A 136 -0.76 -6.95 -25.22
C ARG A 136 0.65 -7.30 -25.72
N ALA A 137 1.33 -6.33 -26.33
CA ALA A 137 2.69 -6.52 -26.82
C ALA A 137 3.69 -6.75 -25.68
N HIS A 138 3.57 -6.00 -24.59
CA HIS A 138 4.40 -6.10 -23.40
C HIS A 138 4.22 -7.45 -22.72
N GLY A 139 2.97 -7.84 -22.50
CA GLY A 139 2.62 -9.15 -21.98
C GLY A 139 3.15 -10.30 -22.83
N ARG A 140 3.01 -10.19 -24.16
CA ARG A 140 3.54 -11.17 -25.10
C ARG A 140 5.05 -11.28 -25.03
N PHE A 141 5.78 -10.17 -24.87
CA PHE A 141 7.23 -10.20 -24.71
C PHE A 141 7.65 -11.12 -23.56
N HIS A 142 7.03 -10.98 -22.40
CA HIS A 142 7.42 -11.76 -21.24
C HIS A 142 7.05 -13.25 -21.36
N LEU A 143 5.91 -13.57 -21.98
CA LEU A 143 5.56 -14.95 -22.34
C LEU A 143 6.58 -15.58 -23.31
N GLU A 144 7.03 -14.81 -24.31
CA GLU A 144 8.06 -15.26 -25.26
C GLU A 144 9.42 -15.42 -24.57
N LEU A 145 9.77 -14.54 -23.62
CA LEU A 145 11.00 -14.65 -22.82
C LEU A 145 10.99 -15.91 -21.96
N ALA A 146 9.88 -16.16 -21.26
CA ALA A 146 9.69 -17.35 -20.45
C ALA A 146 9.65 -18.64 -21.29
N SER A 147 9.14 -18.58 -22.52
CA SER A 147 9.20 -19.68 -23.49
C SER A 147 10.64 -19.91 -23.98
N ALA A 148 11.38 -18.85 -24.28
CA ALA A 148 12.78 -18.91 -24.72
C ALA A 148 13.72 -19.46 -23.63
N ALA A 149 13.34 -19.37 -22.35
CA ALA A 149 14.02 -20.04 -21.24
C ALA A 149 13.94 -21.59 -21.30
N GLN A 150 13.09 -22.15 -22.18
CA GLN A 150 12.90 -23.60 -22.39
C GLN A 150 12.65 -24.35 -21.07
N SER A 151 11.80 -23.77 -20.20
CA SER A 151 11.40 -24.34 -18.92
C SER A 151 9.90 -24.23 -18.76
N MET A 152 9.20 -25.36 -18.87
CA MET A 152 7.74 -25.41 -18.73
C MET A 152 7.24 -24.83 -17.41
N ARG A 153 8.00 -24.99 -16.32
CA ARG A 153 7.64 -24.43 -15.01
C ARG A 153 7.71 -22.90 -15.00
N ILE A 154 8.74 -22.33 -15.63
CA ILE A 154 8.89 -20.87 -15.76
C ILE A 154 7.79 -20.30 -16.65
N THR A 155 7.51 -20.93 -17.80
CA THR A 155 6.41 -20.48 -18.66
C THR A 155 5.06 -20.53 -17.94
N ARG A 156 4.79 -21.57 -17.14
CA ARG A 156 3.56 -21.65 -16.32
C ARG A 156 3.51 -20.60 -15.22
N ALA A 157 4.63 -20.34 -14.55
CA ALA A 157 4.73 -19.26 -13.56
C ALA A 157 4.48 -17.89 -14.21
N GLU A 158 4.96 -17.67 -15.44
CA GLU A 158 4.73 -16.43 -16.18
C GLU A 158 3.25 -16.24 -16.52
N PHE A 159 2.55 -17.32 -16.87
CA PHE A 159 1.09 -17.26 -17.02
C PHE A 159 0.38 -16.89 -15.72
N ALA A 160 0.85 -17.36 -14.56
CA ALA A 160 0.26 -17.01 -13.27
C ALA A 160 0.49 -15.54 -12.90
N VAL A 161 1.67 -14.99 -13.19
CA VAL A 161 1.97 -13.55 -13.08
C VAL A 161 1.03 -12.76 -13.98
N HIS A 162 0.89 -13.20 -15.24
CA HIS A 162 -0.04 -12.62 -16.21
C HIS A 162 -1.48 -12.59 -15.73
N GLU A 163 -1.89 -13.66 -15.06
CA GLU A 163 -3.23 -13.81 -14.48
C GLU A 163 -3.51 -12.79 -13.36
N GLN A 164 -2.49 -12.45 -12.57
CA GLN A 164 -2.66 -11.68 -11.35
C GLN A 164 -2.31 -10.20 -11.49
N ILE A 165 -1.25 -9.83 -12.24
CA ILE A 165 -0.68 -8.48 -12.19
C ILE A 165 -0.52 -7.77 -13.53
N ASP A 166 -0.57 -8.47 -14.67
CA ASP A 166 -0.26 -7.83 -15.97
C ASP A 166 -1.21 -6.69 -16.34
N TRP A 167 -2.42 -6.71 -15.76
CA TRP A 167 -3.37 -5.63 -15.94
C TRP A 167 -2.93 -4.30 -15.34
N LEU A 168 -2.21 -4.32 -14.22
CA LEU A 168 -1.63 -3.13 -13.62
C LEU A 168 -0.60 -2.49 -14.57
N PHE A 169 0.21 -3.30 -15.27
CA PHE A 169 1.24 -2.77 -16.17
C PHE A 169 0.66 -1.99 -17.36
N GLY A 170 -0.62 -2.16 -17.69
CA GLY A 170 -1.31 -1.30 -18.65
C GLY A 170 -1.28 0.19 -18.25
N LEU A 171 -1.39 0.48 -16.94
CA LEU A 171 -1.34 1.82 -16.39
C LEU A 171 0.02 2.50 -16.63
N THR A 172 1.08 1.72 -16.79
CA THR A 172 2.43 2.24 -17.10
C THR A 172 2.67 2.47 -18.60
N LEU A 173 1.66 2.32 -19.46
CA LEU A 173 1.78 2.34 -20.93
C LEU A 173 0.81 3.31 -21.63
N GLN A 174 0.24 4.28 -20.88
CA GLN A 174 -0.80 5.18 -21.37
C GLN A 174 -0.29 6.19 -22.41
N THR A 175 0.91 6.74 -22.21
CA THR A 175 1.47 7.77 -23.10
C THR A 175 2.51 7.21 -24.08
N PRO A 176 2.73 7.85 -25.24
CA PRO A 176 3.80 7.45 -26.17
C PRO A 176 5.20 7.45 -25.53
N ALA A 177 5.47 8.37 -24.59
CA ALA A 177 6.73 8.45 -23.87
C ALA A 177 6.95 7.22 -22.96
N GLN A 178 5.92 6.84 -22.20
CA GLN A 178 5.93 5.65 -21.36
C GLN A 178 6.10 4.36 -22.19
N ARG A 179 5.36 4.23 -23.30
CA ARG A 179 5.51 3.10 -24.23
C ARG A 179 6.90 3.00 -24.83
N SER A 180 7.49 4.14 -25.22
CA SER A 180 8.86 4.19 -25.72
C SER A 180 9.89 3.81 -24.65
N ALA A 181 9.68 4.20 -23.40
CA ALA A 181 10.53 3.81 -22.28
C ALA A 181 10.46 2.31 -22.00
N ALA A 182 9.25 1.74 -21.95
CA ALA A 182 9.05 0.30 -21.80
C ALA A 182 9.70 -0.49 -22.95
N ALA A 183 9.50 -0.05 -24.20
CA ALA A 183 10.09 -0.69 -25.37
C ALA A 183 11.63 -0.69 -25.31
N ARG A 184 12.26 0.40 -24.85
CA ARG A 184 13.72 0.46 -24.64
C ARG A 184 14.19 -0.53 -23.59
N GLY A 185 13.51 -0.60 -22.44
CA GLY A 185 13.84 -1.57 -21.38
C GLY A 185 13.74 -3.03 -21.86
N LEU A 186 12.68 -3.37 -22.59
CA LEU A 186 12.51 -4.69 -23.19
C LEU A 186 13.55 -4.99 -24.29
N ALA A 187 13.94 -3.99 -25.07
CA ALA A 187 14.99 -4.12 -26.08
C ALA A 187 16.37 -4.39 -25.45
N GLU A 188 16.69 -3.76 -24.32
CA GLU A 188 17.92 -4.06 -23.56
C GLU A 188 17.96 -5.54 -23.15
N VAL A 189 16.83 -6.10 -22.67
CA VAL A 189 16.73 -7.53 -22.35
C VAL A 189 16.93 -8.39 -23.60
N ALA A 190 16.26 -8.07 -24.71
CA ALA A 190 16.36 -8.84 -25.96
C ALA A 190 17.80 -8.84 -26.53
N GLU A 191 18.49 -7.71 -26.48
CA GLU A 191 19.89 -7.61 -26.94
C GLU A 191 20.84 -8.40 -26.03
N ALA A 192 20.64 -8.39 -24.71
CA ALA A 192 21.44 -9.22 -23.81
C ALA A 192 21.20 -10.73 -24.02
N VAL A 193 19.95 -11.14 -24.31
CA VAL A 193 19.63 -12.52 -24.70
C VAL A 193 20.31 -12.89 -26.01
N LYS A 194 20.26 -12.00 -27.01
CA LYS A 194 20.93 -12.18 -28.31
C LYS A 194 22.46 -12.30 -28.18
N ALA A 195 23.06 -11.52 -27.28
CA ALA A 195 24.47 -11.56 -26.96
C ALA A 195 24.88 -12.82 -26.18
N ARG A 196 23.92 -13.67 -25.78
CA ARG A 196 24.11 -14.82 -24.89
C ARG A 196 24.81 -14.44 -23.58
N ASP A 197 24.44 -13.29 -23.01
CA ASP A 197 24.94 -12.79 -21.74
C ASP A 197 23.88 -13.01 -20.64
N PRO A 198 23.98 -14.08 -19.82
CA PRO A 198 22.98 -14.36 -18.81
C PRO A 198 22.97 -13.33 -17.69
N SER A 199 24.14 -12.77 -17.34
CA SER A 199 24.28 -11.72 -16.33
C SER A 199 23.65 -10.41 -16.79
N GLY A 200 23.98 -9.96 -17.99
CA GLY A 200 23.39 -8.76 -18.58
C GLY A 200 21.88 -8.88 -18.79
N ALA A 201 21.41 -10.05 -19.25
CA ALA A 201 19.98 -10.28 -19.45
C ALA A 201 19.20 -10.23 -18.12
N ARG A 202 19.80 -10.79 -17.06
CA ARG A 202 19.26 -10.71 -15.70
C ARG A 202 19.15 -9.25 -15.24
N ALA A 203 20.26 -8.51 -15.28
CA ALA A 203 20.32 -7.14 -14.82
C ALA A 203 19.39 -6.21 -15.61
N ALA A 204 19.28 -6.39 -16.93
CA ALA A 204 18.35 -5.64 -17.77
C ALA A 204 16.88 -5.93 -17.40
N ALA A 205 16.54 -7.20 -17.11
CA ALA A 205 15.20 -7.57 -16.69
C ALA A 205 14.86 -7.01 -15.30
N GLU A 206 15.80 -7.07 -14.34
CA GLU A 206 15.66 -6.47 -13.01
C GLU A 206 15.45 -4.96 -13.11
N LYS A 207 16.25 -4.27 -13.93
CA LYS A 207 16.11 -2.82 -14.20
C LYS A 207 14.74 -2.48 -14.78
N HIS A 208 14.25 -3.26 -15.75
CA HIS A 208 12.94 -3.04 -16.38
C HIS A 208 11.78 -3.24 -15.38
N VAL A 209 11.83 -4.30 -14.58
CA VAL A 209 10.81 -4.55 -13.55
C VAL A 209 10.84 -3.47 -12.47
N ALA A 210 12.02 -3.11 -11.96
CA ALA A 210 12.15 -2.03 -10.98
C ALA A 210 11.64 -0.67 -11.51
N TRP A 211 11.75 -0.42 -12.81
CA TRP A 211 11.12 0.75 -13.43
C TRP A 211 9.58 0.65 -13.45
N LEU A 212 9.01 -0.49 -13.85
CA LEU A 212 7.55 -0.71 -13.86
C LEU A 212 6.94 -0.54 -12.46
N ILE A 213 7.56 -1.17 -11.45
CA ILE A 213 7.03 -1.17 -10.08
C ILE A 213 7.12 0.23 -9.47
N ARG A 214 8.17 1.01 -9.75
CA ARG A 214 8.24 2.43 -9.36
C ARG A 214 7.14 3.27 -10.01
N MET A 215 6.83 3.03 -11.28
CA MET A 215 5.74 3.71 -11.95
C MET A 215 4.37 3.36 -11.35
N LEU A 216 4.14 2.10 -11.00
CA LEU A 216 2.91 1.71 -10.31
C LEU A 216 2.82 2.32 -8.92
N ALA A 217 3.92 2.39 -8.17
CA ALA A 217 3.92 3.03 -6.85
C ALA A 217 3.58 4.52 -6.95
N GLN A 218 4.12 5.20 -7.96
CA GLN A 218 3.79 6.59 -8.27
C GLN A 218 2.30 6.77 -8.59
N LEU A 219 1.77 5.98 -9.53
CA LEU A 219 0.36 6.04 -9.91
C LEU A 219 -0.57 5.69 -8.75
N ARG A 220 -0.16 4.78 -7.87
CA ARG A 220 -0.89 4.45 -6.64
C ARG A 220 -0.96 5.67 -5.72
N LEU A 221 0.16 6.33 -5.46
CA LEU A 221 0.20 7.53 -4.62
C LEU A 221 -0.72 8.63 -5.16
N GLU A 222 -0.73 8.84 -6.47
CA GLU A 222 -1.66 9.75 -7.15
C GLU A 222 -3.12 9.31 -6.98
N GLY A 223 -3.38 8.00 -7.03
CA GLY A 223 -4.70 7.41 -6.91
C GLY A 223 -5.29 7.37 -5.49
N ILE A 224 -4.44 7.33 -4.45
CA ILE A 224 -4.87 7.39 -3.04
C ILE A 224 -4.86 8.81 -2.48
N ALA A 225 -4.50 9.80 -3.30
CA ALA A 225 -4.47 11.19 -2.89
C ALA A 225 -5.85 11.64 -2.38
N PRO A 226 -5.92 12.32 -1.22
CA PRO A 226 -7.17 12.78 -0.67
C PRO A 226 -7.85 13.75 -1.64
N GLN A 227 -9.17 13.61 -1.84
CA GLN A 227 -9.94 14.61 -2.55
C GLN A 227 -9.93 15.92 -1.74
N GLN A 228 -9.47 17.01 -2.35
CA GLN A 228 -9.22 18.32 -1.71
C GLN A 228 -10.38 18.82 -0.83
N ASP A 229 -11.63 18.47 -1.16
CA ASP A 229 -12.83 18.94 -0.44
C ASP A 229 -13.05 18.29 0.93
N ARG A 230 -12.32 17.21 1.29
CA ARG A 230 -12.49 16.53 2.58
C ARG A 230 -11.54 17.00 3.69
N TYR A 231 -10.59 17.88 3.40
CA TYR A 231 -9.47 18.15 4.30
C TYR A 231 -9.04 19.63 4.30
N PRO A 232 -9.73 20.50 5.05
CA PRO A 232 -9.31 21.88 5.20
C PRO A 232 -8.09 21.95 6.13
N GLY A 233 -6.99 22.57 5.68
CA GLY A 233 -5.98 23.11 6.60
C GLY A 233 -4.53 22.71 6.40
N VAL A 234 -4.12 22.20 5.24
CA VAL A 234 -2.71 22.01 4.91
C VAL A 234 -2.40 22.56 3.52
N SER A 235 -1.45 23.49 3.47
CA SER A 235 -1.02 24.22 2.26
C SER A 235 0.49 24.16 2.05
N SER A 236 1.18 23.16 2.64
CA SER A 236 2.63 23.04 2.50
C SER A 236 2.99 22.52 1.11
N ASN A 237 3.97 23.17 0.47
CA ASN A 237 4.53 22.72 -0.81
C ASN A 237 5.72 21.75 -0.62
N SER A 238 6.09 21.39 0.62
CA SER A 238 7.20 20.46 0.88
C SER A 238 6.87 19.42 1.94
N MET A 239 7.43 18.23 1.76
CA MET A 239 7.32 17.09 2.68
C MET A 239 7.84 17.44 4.08
N GLU A 240 8.96 18.17 4.17
CA GLU A 240 9.54 18.57 5.45
C GLU A 240 8.60 19.47 6.26
N ALA A 241 8.06 20.52 5.63
CA ALA A 241 7.16 21.44 6.32
C ALA A 241 5.82 20.76 6.68
N GLU A 242 5.39 19.79 5.88
CA GLU A 242 4.17 19.02 6.17
C GLU A 242 4.35 18.10 7.39
N VAL A 243 5.40 17.28 7.39
CA VAL A 243 5.73 16.45 8.55
C VAL A 243 5.96 17.30 9.80
N GLY A 244 6.61 18.46 9.66
CA GLY A 244 6.79 19.41 10.75
C GLY A 244 5.45 19.95 11.30
N ALA A 245 4.49 20.27 10.43
CA ALA A 245 3.16 20.71 10.84
C ALA A 245 2.38 19.61 11.59
N VAL A 246 2.49 18.35 11.14
CA VAL A 246 1.92 17.18 11.82
C VAL A 246 2.48 17.05 13.23
N VAL A 247 3.81 17.08 13.35
CA VAL A 247 4.52 16.95 14.64
C VAL A 247 4.08 18.05 15.60
N ASN A 248 4.16 19.32 15.17
CA ASN A 248 3.82 20.47 16.01
C ASN A 248 2.34 20.44 16.47
N ARG A 249 1.43 20.04 15.58
CA ARG A 249 0.00 19.96 15.90
C ARG A 249 -0.25 18.88 16.95
N LEU A 250 0.24 17.67 16.72
CA LEU A 250 0.02 16.55 17.64
C LEU A 250 0.68 16.78 19.00
N GLU A 251 1.86 17.41 19.02
CA GLU A 251 2.49 17.84 20.27
C GLU A 251 1.60 18.83 21.04
N PHE A 252 1.05 19.84 20.36
CA PHE A 252 0.16 20.83 20.97
C PHE A 252 -1.14 20.21 21.51
N GLU A 253 -1.87 19.45 20.68
CA GLU A 253 -3.17 18.87 21.06
C GLU A 253 -3.02 17.86 22.21
N LEU A 254 -2.04 16.95 22.12
CA LEU A 254 -1.84 15.93 23.16
C LEU A 254 -1.35 16.54 24.48
N ALA A 255 -0.49 17.57 24.43
CA ALA A 255 -0.08 18.29 25.64
C ALA A 255 -1.25 19.05 26.29
N GLY A 256 -2.14 19.64 25.48
CA GLY A 256 -3.35 20.30 25.97
C GLY A 256 -4.27 19.34 26.72
N ILE A 257 -4.57 18.19 26.15
CA ILE A 257 -5.40 17.15 26.80
C ILE A 257 -4.72 16.63 28.06
N ALA A 258 -3.41 16.37 28.01
CA ALA A 258 -2.67 15.89 29.18
C ALA A 258 -2.74 16.89 30.34
N ALA A 259 -2.64 18.19 30.05
CA ALA A 259 -2.78 19.25 31.05
C ALA A 259 -4.21 19.35 31.64
N ASP A 260 -5.24 19.19 30.81
CA ASP A 260 -6.64 19.20 31.25
C ASP A 260 -6.99 18.01 32.16
N VAL A 261 -6.42 16.84 31.86
CA VAL A 261 -6.70 15.58 32.58
C VAL A 261 -5.86 15.41 33.85
N ALA A 262 -4.64 15.98 33.89
CA ALA A 262 -3.70 15.82 35.00
C ALA A 262 -4.29 16.14 36.39
N PRO A 263 -5.04 17.25 36.61
CA PRO A 263 -5.63 17.54 37.92
C PRO A 263 -6.64 16.48 38.39
N ALA A 264 -7.38 15.89 37.44
CA ALA A 264 -8.35 14.83 37.74
C ALA A 264 -7.66 13.54 38.18
N MET A 265 -6.59 13.16 37.47
CA MET A 265 -5.76 11.99 37.80
C MET A 265 -5.01 12.15 39.12
N ALA A 266 -4.58 13.38 39.45
CA ALA A 266 -3.77 13.64 40.63
C ALA A 266 -4.56 13.78 41.94
N GLY A 267 -5.80 14.29 41.88
CA GLY A 267 -6.53 14.75 43.06
C GLY A 267 -7.89 14.10 43.31
N SER A 268 -8.26 13.03 42.58
CA SER A 268 -9.57 12.39 42.70
C SER A 268 -9.45 10.92 43.12
N ASP A 269 -10.02 10.58 44.28
CA ASP A 269 -10.26 9.18 44.67
C ASP A 269 -11.59 8.63 44.10
N ASP A 270 -12.27 9.42 43.25
CA ASP A 270 -13.53 9.04 42.59
C ASP A 270 -13.31 8.74 41.10
N LEU A 271 -13.48 7.47 40.74
CA LEU A 271 -13.44 6.95 39.37
C LEU A 271 -14.44 7.66 38.44
N GLN A 272 -15.65 7.97 38.90
CA GLN A 272 -16.68 8.58 38.06
C GLN A 272 -16.35 10.03 37.73
N ARG A 273 -15.71 10.74 38.66
CA ARG A 273 -15.20 12.09 38.42
C ARG A 273 -14.06 12.06 37.40
N ILE A 274 -13.12 11.14 37.55
CA ILE A 274 -12.03 10.90 36.60
C ILE A 274 -12.58 10.67 35.19
N ARG A 275 -13.45 9.66 35.03
CA ARG A 275 -14.04 9.31 33.72
C ARG A 275 -14.75 10.48 33.07
N ARG A 276 -15.52 11.25 33.84
CA ARG A 276 -16.27 12.41 33.33
C ARG A 276 -15.35 13.50 32.82
N LEU A 277 -14.31 13.87 33.57
CA LEU A 277 -13.39 14.93 33.18
C LEU A 277 -12.56 14.53 31.97
N VAL A 278 -12.11 13.28 31.93
CA VAL A 278 -11.41 12.70 30.77
C VAL A 278 -12.32 12.71 29.55
N THR A 279 -13.56 12.24 29.67
CA THR A 279 -14.53 12.22 28.55
C THR A 279 -14.80 13.64 28.03
N LEU A 280 -15.00 14.62 28.91
CA LEU A 280 -15.27 16.00 28.51
C LEU A 280 -14.09 16.64 27.78
N SER A 281 -12.87 16.49 28.32
CA SER A 281 -11.66 16.97 27.65
C SER A 281 -11.49 16.29 26.29
N MET A 282 -11.64 14.97 26.24
CA MET A 282 -11.55 14.22 25.00
C MET A 282 -12.54 14.71 23.94
N LEU A 283 -13.82 14.88 24.29
CA LEU A 283 -14.84 15.37 23.34
C LEU A 283 -14.55 16.80 22.85
N GLN A 284 -13.95 17.66 23.69
CA GLN A 284 -13.60 19.04 23.33
C GLN A 284 -12.45 19.09 22.31
N HIS A 285 -11.47 18.19 22.44
CA HIS A 285 -10.28 18.17 21.58
C HIS A 285 -10.42 17.22 20.37
N PHE A 286 -11.36 16.26 20.39
CA PHE A 286 -11.47 15.23 19.35
C PHE A 286 -11.64 15.78 17.93
N GLU A 287 -12.37 16.90 17.79
CA GLU A 287 -12.62 17.55 16.50
C GLU A 287 -11.38 18.29 15.96
N ALA A 288 -10.41 18.65 16.82
CA ALA A 288 -9.17 19.31 16.42
C ALA A 288 -8.17 18.34 15.78
N PHE A 289 -8.28 17.04 16.10
CA PHE A 289 -7.39 16.03 15.53
C PHE A 289 -7.63 15.85 14.02
N PRO A 290 -6.54 15.82 13.23
CA PRO A 290 -6.61 15.52 11.82
C PRO A 290 -7.26 14.16 11.54
N PRO A 291 -7.87 13.97 10.36
CA PRO A 291 -8.60 12.74 10.08
C PRO A 291 -7.77 11.46 10.02
N TYR A 292 -6.45 11.55 9.80
CA TYR A 292 -5.53 10.40 9.86
C TYR A 292 -5.33 9.88 11.29
N ILE A 293 -5.82 10.61 12.30
CA ILE A 293 -5.89 10.13 13.69
C ILE A 293 -7.13 9.25 13.82
N LYS A 294 -6.88 7.95 13.97
CA LYS A 294 -7.92 6.92 14.03
C LYS A 294 -8.61 6.87 15.39
N GLY A 295 -7.87 7.15 16.44
CA GLY A 295 -8.41 7.23 17.78
C GLY A 295 -7.42 7.86 18.75
N VAL A 296 -7.95 8.23 19.91
CA VAL A 296 -7.19 8.86 20.98
C VAL A 296 -7.65 8.24 22.28
N GLY A 297 -6.72 7.93 23.17
CA GLY A 297 -7.02 7.31 24.46
C GLY A 297 -6.16 7.80 25.59
N VAL A 298 -6.68 7.59 26.80
CA VAL A 298 -5.99 7.83 28.05
C VAL A 298 -5.64 6.49 28.66
N VAL A 299 -4.37 6.31 28.99
CA VAL A 299 -3.84 5.11 29.62
C VAL A 299 -3.23 5.51 30.94
N ALA A 300 -3.83 5.09 32.06
CA ALA A 300 -3.33 5.47 33.38
C ALA A 300 -2.12 4.63 33.80
N GLU A 301 -1.24 5.23 34.59
CA GLU A 301 -0.25 4.47 35.35
C GLU A 301 -0.95 3.50 36.31
N VAL A 302 -0.36 2.31 36.48
CA VAL A 302 -1.01 1.25 37.25
C VAL A 302 -1.18 1.66 38.71
N GLY A 303 -2.40 1.46 39.20
CA GLY A 303 -2.78 1.80 40.58
C GLY A 303 -3.08 3.28 40.82
N ILE A 304 -3.05 4.14 39.79
CA ILE A 304 -3.50 5.54 39.92
C ILE A 304 -5.02 5.62 40.00
N VAL A 305 -5.74 4.83 39.20
CA VAL A 305 -7.20 4.90 39.13
C VAL A 305 -7.82 4.04 40.25
N PRO A 306 -8.69 4.62 41.09
CA PRO A 306 -9.34 3.89 42.18
C PRO A 306 -10.13 2.68 41.66
N GLU A 307 -10.02 1.55 42.36
CA GLU A 307 -10.71 0.27 42.08
C GLU A 307 -10.33 -0.41 40.76
N GLN A 308 -9.55 0.25 39.88
CA GLN A 308 -9.13 -0.26 38.57
C GLN A 308 -7.62 -0.09 38.42
N PRO A 309 -6.82 -1.06 38.89
CA PRO A 309 -5.36 -0.99 38.80
C PRO A 309 -4.86 -0.78 37.38
N HIS A 310 -5.54 -1.37 36.39
CA HIS A 310 -5.30 -1.15 34.96
C HIS A 310 -6.49 -0.40 34.38
N TRP A 311 -6.24 0.71 33.70
CA TRP A 311 -7.30 1.56 33.17
C TRP A 311 -6.91 2.23 31.85
N ILE A 312 -7.76 2.00 30.85
CA ILE A 312 -7.70 2.64 29.54
C ILE A 312 -9.11 3.14 29.22
N GLU A 313 -9.21 4.36 28.71
CA GLU A 313 -10.39 4.81 27.98
C GLU A 313 -9.94 5.26 26.60
N TYR A 314 -10.54 4.72 25.56
CA TYR A 314 -10.16 5.00 24.18
C TYR A 314 -11.36 5.42 23.36
N TRP A 315 -11.16 6.41 22.48
CA TRP A 315 -12.18 6.92 21.57
C TRP A 315 -11.72 6.74 20.14
N ARG A 316 -12.52 6.00 19.37
CA ARG A 316 -12.27 5.78 17.95
C ARG A 316 -13.09 6.75 17.12
N ARG A 317 -12.49 7.27 16.05
CA ARG A 317 -13.18 8.06 15.04
C ARG A 317 -14.07 7.15 14.19
N THR A 318 -15.35 7.53 14.06
CA THR A 318 -16.32 6.91 13.15
C THR A 318 -17.01 7.99 12.32
N ASP A 319 -17.71 7.59 11.25
CA ASP A 319 -18.46 8.51 10.39
C ASP A 319 -19.57 9.26 11.14
N SER A 320 -20.08 8.69 12.24
CA SER A 320 -21.06 9.30 13.13
C SER A 320 -20.46 10.10 14.30
N GLY A 321 -19.13 10.27 14.33
CA GLY A 321 -18.41 10.94 15.41
C GLY A 321 -17.53 10.02 16.26
N PRO A 322 -16.91 10.52 17.34
CA PRO A 322 -16.14 9.70 18.26
C PRO A 322 -17.02 8.71 19.01
N VAL A 323 -16.59 7.45 19.09
CA VAL A 323 -17.24 6.40 19.88
C VAL A 323 -16.23 5.82 20.86
N ALA A 324 -16.62 5.70 22.13
CA ALA A 324 -15.81 5.03 23.13
C ALA A 324 -15.67 3.54 22.80
N ASP A 325 -14.45 3.03 22.86
CA ASP A 325 -14.07 1.70 22.43
C ASP A 325 -13.10 1.08 23.44
N ASN A 326 -13.68 0.31 24.37
CA ASN A 326 -12.94 -0.31 25.47
C ASN A 326 -12.88 -1.84 25.27
N HIS A 327 -12.37 -2.29 24.13
CA HIS A 327 -12.25 -3.72 23.82
C HIS A 327 -11.05 -4.40 24.53
N HIS A 328 -10.08 -3.62 25.01
CA HIS A 328 -8.89 -4.14 25.67
C HIS A 328 -9.24 -4.92 26.94
N VAL A 329 -8.65 -6.10 27.10
CA VAL A 329 -8.80 -6.93 28.31
C VAL A 329 -7.75 -6.52 29.33
N LEU A 330 -8.18 -5.87 30.41
CA LEU A 330 -7.28 -5.29 31.42
C LEU A 330 -7.20 -6.11 32.73
N ASP A 331 -7.71 -7.34 32.70
CA ASP A 331 -7.61 -8.30 33.82
C ASP A 331 -6.30 -9.11 33.69
N PRO A 332 -5.32 -8.93 34.58
CA PRO A 332 -4.02 -9.61 34.51
C PRO A 332 -4.10 -11.12 34.74
N THR A 333 -5.26 -11.65 35.16
CA THR A 333 -5.47 -13.09 35.32
C THR A 333 -5.87 -13.79 34.02
N ARG A 334 -6.22 -13.03 32.98
CA ARG A 334 -6.60 -13.57 31.68
C ARG A 334 -5.39 -13.78 30.78
N GLU A 335 -5.48 -14.81 29.93
CA GLU A 335 -4.44 -15.13 28.94
C GLU A 335 -4.30 -14.04 27.87
N ASP A 336 -5.40 -13.37 27.53
CA ASP A 336 -5.46 -12.26 26.59
C ASP A 336 -5.31 -10.88 27.26
N PHE A 337 -4.68 -10.83 28.44
CA PHE A 337 -4.39 -9.58 29.13
C PHE A 337 -3.53 -8.65 28.27
N TYR A 338 -4.01 -7.42 28.09
CA TYR A 338 -3.31 -6.36 27.39
C TYR A 338 -2.37 -5.62 28.35
N ASP A 339 -1.14 -6.10 28.47
CA ASP A 339 -0.08 -5.47 29.26
C ASP A 339 0.48 -4.21 28.58
N TYR A 340 -0.27 -3.11 28.70
CA TYR A 340 0.14 -1.82 28.16
C TYR A 340 1.37 -1.22 28.87
N GLN A 341 1.72 -1.65 30.09
CA GLN A 341 2.83 -1.03 30.83
C GLN A 341 4.18 -1.31 30.16
N SER A 342 4.28 -2.46 29.50
CA SER A 342 5.46 -2.90 28.74
C SER A 342 5.56 -2.25 27.36
N MET A 343 4.47 -1.68 26.85
CA MET A 343 4.44 -1.05 25.52
C MET A 343 5.23 0.26 25.53
N GLU A 344 6.01 0.51 24.48
CA GLU A 344 6.89 1.69 24.47
C GLU A 344 6.14 3.01 24.53
N PHE A 345 4.91 3.08 24.00
CA PHE A 345 4.09 4.29 24.06
C PHE A 345 3.69 4.67 25.50
N VAL A 346 3.84 3.76 26.48
CA VAL A 346 3.69 4.07 27.92
C VAL A 346 5.05 4.12 28.61
N ALA A 347 5.90 3.12 28.37
CA ALA A 347 7.19 3.00 29.05
C ALA A 347 8.13 4.19 28.77
N ARG A 348 8.21 4.65 27.51
CA ARG A 348 9.13 5.74 27.13
C ARG A 348 8.70 7.10 27.68
N PRO A 349 7.42 7.52 27.60
CA PRO A 349 6.98 8.74 28.28
C PRO A 349 7.12 8.68 29.81
N ARG A 350 6.91 7.51 30.43
CA ARG A 350 7.13 7.31 31.88
C ARG A 350 8.59 7.55 32.27
N GLU A 351 9.54 7.01 31.52
CA GLU A 351 10.97 7.13 31.83
C GLU A 351 11.52 8.53 31.52
N SER A 352 11.09 9.11 30.40
CA SER A 352 11.67 10.35 29.87
C SER A 352 10.92 11.61 30.27
N HIS A 353 9.66 11.50 30.69
CA HIS A 353 8.71 12.60 30.87
C HIS A 353 8.56 13.48 29.61
N LYS A 354 8.77 12.87 28.44
CA LYS A 354 8.62 13.53 27.14
C LYS A 354 7.61 12.79 26.29
N LEU A 355 7.10 13.48 25.28
CA LEU A 355 6.32 12.87 24.22
C LEU A 355 7.15 11.79 23.50
N TRP A 356 6.48 10.73 23.05
CA TRP A 356 7.10 9.63 22.31
C TRP A 356 6.25 9.20 21.12
N ALA A 357 6.89 8.83 20.02
CA ALA A 357 6.23 8.21 18.86
C ALA A 357 6.67 6.76 18.75
N HIS A 358 5.77 5.82 19.05
CA HIS A 358 6.01 4.39 18.92
C HIS A 358 5.50 3.86 17.59
N GLY A 359 6.25 2.94 16.99
CA GLY A 359 5.92 2.30 15.71
C GLY A 359 6.74 2.81 14.52
N PRO A 360 6.44 2.32 13.31
CA PRO A 360 5.26 1.51 12.99
C PRO A 360 5.35 0.11 13.59
N TYR A 361 4.25 -0.38 14.15
CA TYR A 361 4.10 -1.76 14.62
C TYR A 361 2.76 -2.34 14.15
N VAL A 362 2.66 -3.67 14.13
CA VAL A 362 1.40 -4.36 13.79
C VAL A 362 0.59 -4.49 15.07
N ASP A 363 -0.59 -3.89 15.09
CA ASP A 363 -1.50 -4.01 16.22
C ASP A 363 -2.27 -5.34 16.15
N TYR A 364 -1.78 -6.32 16.92
CA TYR A 364 -2.33 -7.67 17.02
C TYR A 364 -3.66 -7.73 17.83
N GLY A 365 -4.16 -6.60 18.35
CA GLY A 365 -5.41 -6.53 19.12
C GLY A 365 -6.59 -5.85 18.40
N GLY A 366 -6.31 -4.99 17.42
CA GLY A 366 -7.32 -4.09 16.84
C GLY A 366 -7.72 -4.37 15.39
N VAL A 367 -6.77 -4.53 14.46
CA VAL A 367 -7.08 -4.43 13.02
C VAL A 367 -6.10 -5.08 12.01
N ASP A 368 -5.08 -5.83 12.41
CA ASP A 368 -4.03 -6.38 11.50
C ASP A 368 -3.39 -5.32 10.57
N ASN A 369 -3.23 -4.09 11.08
CA ASN A 369 -2.68 -2.97 10.33
C ASN A 369 -1.45 -2.37 11.01
N TYR A 370 -0.59 -1.71 10.21
CA TYR A 370 0.49 -0.90 10.74
C TYR A 370 -0.04 0.39 11.36
N ILE A 371 0.34 0.64 12.62
CA ILE A 371 -0.07 1.81 13.40
C ILE A 371 1.16 2.53 13.95
N LEU A 372 1.06 3.85 14.07
CA LEU A 372 1.92 4.68 14.92
C LEU A 372 1.10 5.17 16.11
N THR A 373 1.66 5.10 17.31
CA THR A 373 1.03 5.65 18.52
C THR A 373 1.89 6.78 19.07
N ILE A 374 1.35 7.99 19.03
CA ILE A 374 1.99 9.18 19.60
C ILE A 374 1.46 9.38 21.01
N ALA A 375 2.34 9.38 22.01
CA ALA A 375 1.95 9.44 23.41
C ALA A 375 2.61 10.61 24.14
N SER A 376 1.79 11.42 24.80
CA SER A 376 2.21 12.52 25.66
C SER A 376 2.00 12.14 27.13
N PRO A 377 2.98 12.37 28.02
CA PRO A 377 2.86 12.03 29.43
C PRO A 377 1.88 12.96 30.17
N ILE A 378 1.08 12.37 31.06
CA ILE A 378 0.23 13.09 32.00
C ILE A 378 1.03 13.30 33.27
N LEU A 379 1.40 14.55 33.54
CA LEU A 379 2.23 14.93 34.67
C LEU A 379 1.49 15.90 35.59
N ALA A 380 1.56 15.68 36.90
CA ALA A 380 1.17 16.66 37.90
C ALA A 380 2.23 16.70 39.00
N GLU A 381 2.70 17.90 39.35
CA GLU A 381 3.76 18.11 40.35
C GLU A 381 5.02 17.25 40.11
N GLY A 382 5.35 16.97 38.84
CA GLY A 382 6.49 16.15 38.44
C GLY A 382 6.31 14.64 38.57
N LYS A 383 5.15 14.17 39.05
CA LYS A 383 4.79 12.75 39.09
C LYS A 383 4.05 12.34 37.81
N PHE A 384 4.35 11.14 37.33
CA PHE A 384 3.69 10.50 36.19
C PHE A 384 2.39 9.82 36.60
N TYR A 385 1.33 10.08 35.84
CA TYR A 385 -0.01 9.52 36.07
C TYR A 385 -0.54 8.67 34.91
N GLY A 386 0.17 8.63 33.78
CA GLY A 386 -0.27 7.93 32.57
C GLY A 386 0.13 8.68 31.31
N VAL A 387 -0.49 8.31 30.18
CA VAL A 387 -0.31 8.98 28.89
C VAL A 387 -1.65 9.31 28.23
N ILE A 388 -1.67 10.40 27.47
CA ILE A 388 -2.63 10.59 26.38
C ILE A 388 -1.96 10.08 25.11
N SER A 389 -2.64 9.21 24.38
CA SER A 389 -2.11 8.56 23.18
C SER A 389 -3.03 8.81 22.00
N ALA A 390 -2.47 9.01 20.80
CA ALA A 390 -3.20 9.08 19.55
C ALA A 390 -2.63 8.08 18.55
N ASP A 391 -3.53 7.29 17.96
CA ASP A 391 -3.18 6.29 16.97
C ASP A 391 -3.37 6.84 15.56
N ILE A 392 -2.34 6.64 14.74
CA ILE A 392 -2.31 6.96 13.32
C ILE A 392 -2.26 5.65 12.56
N LEU A 393 -3.25 5.42 11.70
CA LEU A 393 -3.20 4.33 10.75
C LEU A 393 -2.22 4.70 9.63
N ILE A 394 -1.21 3.85 9.38
CA ILE A 394 -0.19 4.17 8.37
C ILE A 394 -0.80 4.38 6.98
N ALA A 395 -1.84 3.62 6.62
CA ALA A 395 -2.54 3.79 5.34
C ALA A 395 -3.17 5.20 5.19
N ASP A 396 -3.80 5.71 6.25
CA ASP A 396 -4.41 7.05 6.24
C ASP A 396 -3.34 8.15 6.19
N PHE A 397 -2.21 7.93 6.87
CA PHE A 397 -1.08 8.85 6.86
C PHE A 397 -0.33 8.85 5.52
N GLU A 398 -0.20 7.69 4.88
CA GLU A 398 0.34 7.56 3.53
C GLU A 398 -0.56 8.26 2.52
N SER A 399 -1.88 8.06 2.59
CA SER A 399 -2.85 8.79 1.76
C SER A 399 -2.72 10.29 1.97
N TRP A 400 -2.66 10.77 3.21
CA TRP A 400 -2.45 12.18 3.54
C TRP A 400 -1.20 12.78 2.87
N LEU A 401 -0.06 12.07 2.96
CA LEU A 401 1.22 12.52 2.43
C LEU A 401 1.41 12.21 0.95
N SER A 402 0.50 11.44 0.33
CA SER A 402 0.66 10.91 -1.02
C SER A 402 0.85 11.98 -2.10
N PRO A 403 0.21 13.17 -2.06
CA PRO A 403 0.44 14.20 -3.06
C PRO A 403 1.89 14.71 -3.07
N LEU A 404 2.50 14.82 -1.89
CA LEU A 404 3.90 15.26 -1.74
C LEU A 404 4.85 14.12 -2.09
N LEU A 405 4.54 12.89 -1.67
CA LEU A 405 5.30 11.69 -2.01
C LEU A 405 5.32 11.42 -3.52
N ALA A 406 4.20 11.64 -4.20
CA ALA A 406 4.10 11.53 -5.66
C ALA A 406 4.92 12.60 -6.38
N ALA A 407 5.00 13.82 -5.85
CA ALA A 407 5.77 14.89 -6.49
C ALA A 407 7.29 14.82 -6.20
N ALA A 408 7.70 14.08 -5.17
CA ALA A 408 9.08 14.05 -4.70
C ALA A 408 9.94 13.01 -5.44
N GLY A 409 11.26 13.26 -5.45
CA GLY A 409 12.25 12.20 -5.66
C GLY A 409 12.16 11.13 -4.56
N GLU A 410 13.00 10.11 -4.64
CA GLU A 410 12.96 8.99 -3.68
C GLU A 410 13.06 9.47 -2.22
N THR A 411 12.02 9.23 -1.44
CA THR A 411 11.80 9.83 -0.11
C THR A 411 11.31 8.79 0.90
N TYR A 412 11.83 8.90 2.12
CA TYR A 412 11.50 8.04 3.25
C TYR A 412 11.29 8.86 4.51
N LEU A 413 10.19 8.66 5.21
CA LEU A 413 10.02 9.11 6.58
C LEU A 413 10.35 7.93 7.50
N LEU A 414 11.28 8.12 8.44
CA LEU A 414 11.78 7.09 9.34
C LEU A 414 11.47 7.43 10.79
N ASN A 415 11.25 6.40 11.61
CA ASN A 415 11.15 6.53 13.07
C ASN A 415 12.54 6.63 13.74
N SER A 416 12.56 6.66 15.09
CA SER A 416 13.78 6.73 15.90
C SER A 416 14.70 5.51 15.79
N GLU A 417 14.20 4.38 15.30
CA GLU A 417 14.96 3.15 15.02
C GLU A 417 15.42 3.05 13.55
N ASN A 418 15.18 4.10 12.74
CA ASN A 418 15.37 4.11 11.29
C ASN A 418 14.45 3.14 10.54
N ARG A 419 13.29 2.79 11.10
CA ARG A 419 12.25 2.04 10.38
C ARG A 419 11.41 2.96 9.53
N VAL A 420 11.11 2.55 8.31
CA VAL A 420 10.25 3.32 7.39
C VAL A 420 8.84 3.40 7.94
N ILE A 421 8.35 4.63 8.10
CA ILE A 421 6.97 4.98 8.41
C ILE A 421 6.14 5.05 7.12
N VAL A 422 6.60 5.86 6.15
CA VAL A 422 6.02 6.00 4.80
C VAL A 422 7.13 6.28 3.78
N SER A 423 6.92 5.91 2.52
CA SER A 423 7.89 6.15 1.44
C SER A 423 7.23 6.11 0.07
N ASN A 424 7.82 6.81 -0.91
CA ASN A 424 7.46 6.63 -2.34
C ASN A 424 8.36 5.62 -3.06
N SER A 425 9.24 4.96 -2.33
CA SER A 425 10.12 3.91 -2.86
C SER A 425 9.51 2.53 -2.65
N VAL A 426 9.78 1.66 -3.60
CA VAL A 426 9.45 0.24 -3.50
C VAL A 426 10.59 -0.59 -2.89
N THR A 427 11.73 0.04 -2.61
CA THR A 427 12.94 -0.61 -2.09
C THR A 427 12.82 -0.98 -0.60
N PHE A 428 12.39 -0.03 0.22
CA PHE A 428 12.12 -0.21 1.66
C PHE A 428 10.72 0.27 1.96
N GLY A 429 10.01 -0.43 2.83
CA GLY A 429 8.59 -0.20 3.09
C GLY A 429 8.31 -0.24 4.55
N VAL A 430 7.05 -0.03 4.89
CA VAL A 430 6.62 0.19 6.26
C VAL A 430 7.19 -0.90 7.18
N GLY A 431 7.94 -0.47 8.19
CA GLY A 431 8.59 -1.34 9.16
C GLY A 431 10.02 -1.78 8.82
N ASP A 432 10.46 -1.72 7.56
CA ASP A 432 11.82 -2.06 7.17
C ASP A 432 12.83 -1.08 7.79
N GLU A 433 13.95 -1.60 8.29
CA GLU A 433 15.07 -0.76 8.73
C GLU A 433 15.82 -0.22 7.50
N MET A 434 15.82 1.11 7.34
CA MET A 434 16.58 1.80 6.31
C MET A 434 17.70 2.61 6.95
N ARG A 435 18.94 2.20 6.73
CA ARG A 435 20.10 2.99 7.15
C ARG A 435 20.42 4.07 6.12
N ALA A 436 20.83 5.23 6.62
CA ALA A 436 21.28 6.35 5.78
C ALA A 436 22.35 5.89 4.78
N ARG A 437 22.19 6.32 3.53
CA ARG A 437 23.12 6.10 2.43
C ARG A 437 23.60 7.47 1.92
N ASP A 438 24.75 7.50 1.27
CA ASP A 438 25.19 8.69 0.56
C ASP A 438 24.13 9.11 -0.48
N GLY A 439 23.98 10.41 -0.72
CA GLY A 439 23.03 10.96 -1.71
C GLY A 439 21.61 11.25 -1.18
N TYR A 440 21.40 11.29 0.14
CA TYR A 440 20.14 11.75 0.73
C TYR A 440 20.35 12.99 1.61
N HIS A 441 19.48 13.99 1.44
CA HIS A 441 19.28 15.07 2.40
C HIS A 441 18.45 14.57 3.57
N ARG A 442 18.85 14.92 4.80
CA ARG A 442 18.19 14.50 6.05
C ARG A 442 17.62 15.70 6.80
N SER A 443 16.33 15.64 7.12
CA SER A 443 15.64 16.59 8.00
C SER A 443 15.09 15.86 9.22
N ASP A 444 15.47 16.29 10.43
CA ASP A 444 15.10 15.61 11.68
C ASP A 444 13.92 16.31 12.38
N PHE A 445 13.06 15.50 13.03
CA PHE A 445 11.94 15.96 13.85
C PHE A 445 12.10 15.42 15.28
N PRO A 446 12.88 16.12 16.14
CA PRO A 446 13.34 15.57 17.42
C PRO A 446 12.23 15.20 18.41
N ALA A 447 11.09 15.89 18.37
CA ALA A 447 9.96 15.61 19.26
C ALA A 447 9.49 14.15 19.14
N PHE A 448 9.50 13.60 17.92
CA PHE A 448 9.06 12.23 17.64
C PHE A 448 10.25 11.29 17.36
N GLY A 449 11.48 11.84 17.34
CA GLY A 449 12.66 11.11 16.89
C GLY A 449 12.60 10.70 15.42
N TRP A 450 11.76 11.35 14.61
CA TRP A 450 11.62 11.02 13.19
C TRP A 450 12.71 11.67 12.35
N SER A 451 12.97 11.10 11.19
CA SER A 451 13.85 11.69 10.17
C SER A 451 13.29 11.50 8.77
N LEU A 452 13.29 12.56 7.97
CA LEU A 452 12.93 12.53 6.57
C LEU A 452 14.21 12.45 5.74
N LEU A 453 14.34 11.42 4.91
CA LEU A 453 15.41 11.26 3.93
C LEU A 453 14.83 11.52 2.55
N ALA A 454 15.34 12.55 1.87
CA ALA A 454 14.98 12.86 0.48
C ALA A 454 16.23 12.72 -0.39
N LYS A 455 16.14 11.94 -1.47
CA LYS A 455 17.26 11.77 -2.40
C LYS A 455 17.62 13.09 -3.05
N VAL A 456 18.91 13.41 -3.08
CA VAL A 456 19.43 14.58 -3.79
C VAL A 456 19.45 14.21 -5.28
N ASP A 457 18.74 14.98 -6.10
CA ASP A 457 18.82 14.84 -7.55
C ASP A 457 20.24 15.27 -8.01
N ASP A 458 20.91 14.42 -8.79
CA ASP A 458 22.23 14.70 -9.41
C ASP A 458 22.13 15.74 -10.55
#